data_AF-A0A813E1J9-F1
#
_entry.id   AF-A0A813E1J9-F1
#
_cell.length_a   1.000
_cell.length_b   1.000
_cell.length_c   1.000
_cell.angle_alpha   90.00
_cell.angle_beta   90.00
_cell.angle_gamma   90.00
#
_symmetry.space_group_name_H-M   'P 1'
#
loop_
_entity.id
_entity.type
_entity.pdbx_description
1 polymer ?
#
loop_
_entity_poly.entity_id
_entity_poly.type
_entity_poly.pdbx_seq_one_letter_code
_entity_poly.pdbx_strand_id
1 'polypeptide(L)'
;YRQYCTRRLRRLYKTLGLKHGRGRFKQAPFPGNFADARFILVPLVRAERAWSYGVQLKSDNANATAPNPRWRHHAIQRFAKAVTWAKKLEAVCKVHCDPQTQLDAECYCALLEGTWLLEKEMWAEARAKLVRCRKLCEHLGTASDKAHASIYREQIQEIEPMLRECKYNLGDSYEDGEETQASKAEPRAKDAKDSLSGLSYRGHDLVIPSEKIKAKLLKCLEMVSSLKDEPDSMTGSSVIEKYGELSVEFGEVLKDIHADMMSEGADGETVQWRMLEAFAREVSICMNIERNLVLLRNHLSKLDEIEE
;
A
#
# COMPACT_ATOMS: atom_id res chain seq x y z
N TYR A 1 13.54 -20.16 17.81
CA TYR A 1 12.26 -20.70 17.30
C TYR A 1 12.39 -21.66 16.10
N ARG A 2 13.02 -21.30 14.96
CA ARG A 2 13.21 -22.18 13.78
C ARG A 2 13.59 -23.65 14.07
N GLN A 3 14.58 -23.89 14.94
CA GLN A 3 15.02 -25.24 15.30
C GLN A 3 13.94 -26.07 16.01
N TYR A 4 13.09 -25.41 16.81
CA TYR A 4 11.93 -26.05 17.43
C TYR A 4 10.93 -26.52 16.37
N CYS A 5 10.58 -25.65 15.41
CA CYS A 5 9.68 -26.01 14.31
C CYS A 5 10.22 -27.18 13.48
N THR A 6 11.53 -27.23 13.21
CA THR A 6 12.17 -28.38 12.54
C THR A 6 11.98 -29.68 13.33
N ARG A 7 12.22 -29.66 14.64
CA ARG A 7 12.05 -30.85 15.51
C ARG A 7 10.58 -31.25 15.62
N ARG A 8 9.67 -30.28 15.73
CA ARG A 8 8.20 -30.50 15.78
C ARG A 8 7.71 -31.14 14.48
N LEU A 9 8.11 -30.64 13.31
CA LEU A 9 7.79 -31.27 12.02
C LEU A 9 8.29 -32.70 11.91
N ARG A 10 9.51 -32.98 12.37
CA ARG A 10 10.06 -34.34 12.37
C ARG A 10 9.20 -35.29 13.22
N ARG A 11 8.74 -34.85 14.39
CA ARG A 11 7.83 -35.63 15.24
C ARG A 11 6.47 -35.83 14.57
N LEU A 12 5.87 -34.78 14.03
CA LEU A 12 4.59 -34.86 13.30
C LEU A 12 4.68 -35.86 12.13
N TYR A 13 5.72 -35.80 11.31
CA TYR A 13 5.89 -36.78 10.22
C TYR A 13 6.10 -38.20 10.71
N LYS A 14 6.76 -38.40 11.86
CA LYS A 14 6.91 -39.73 12.43
C LYS A 14 5.56 -40.27 12.90
N THR A 15 4.76 -39.45 13.57
CA THR A 15 3.45 -39.82 14.11
C THR A 15 2.42 -40.07 13.01
N LEU A 16 2.39 -39.21 11.98
CA LEU A 16 1.41 -39.27 10.88
C LEU A 16 1.82 -40.20 9.73
N GLY A 17 2.96 -40.90 9.84
CA GLY A 17 3.46 -41.75 8.77
C GLY A 17 3.96 -41.01 7.51
N LEU A 18 4.03 -39.68 7.51
CA LEU A 18 4.44 -38.83 6.38
C LEU A 18 5.96 -38.75 6.16
N LYS A 19 6.70 -39.82 6.48
CA LYS A 19 8.16 -39.84 6.30
C LYS A 19 8.50 -39.83 4.81
N HIS A 20 9.40 -38.92 4.42
CA HIS A 20 9.94 -38.89 3.07
C HIS A 20 10.85 -40.12 2.83
N GLY A 21 10.97 -40.54 1.57
CA GLY A 21 11.77 -41.71 1.19
C GLY A 21 13.22 -41.65 1.70
N ARG A 22 13.78 -42.82 2.07
CA ARG A 22 15.21 -42.95 2.40
C ARG A 22 16.04 -42.97 1.11
N GLY A 23 17.15 -42.23 1.08
CA GLY A 23 17.99 -42.09 -0.12
C GLY A 23 17.55 -40.92 -1.01
N ARG A 24 16.98 -41.21 -2.18
CA ARG A 24 16.44 -40.16 -3.06
C ARG A 24 15.18 -39.52 -2.46
N PHE A 25 15.14 -38.19 -2.45
CA PHE A 25 13.99 -37.45 -1.93
C PHE A 25 12.73 -37.81 -2.71
N LYS A 26 11.77 -38.44 -2.03
CA LYS A 26 10.39 -38.61 -2.50
C LYS A 26 9.47 -37.98 -1.47
N GLN A 27 8.75 -36.95 -1.88
CA GLN A 27 7.79 -36.28 -1.02
C GLN A 27 6.64 -37.24 -0.70
N ALA A 28 6.34 -37.41 0.58
CA ALA A 28 5.17 -38.16 1.01
C ALA A 28 3.92 -37.37 0.58
N PRO A 29 2.93 -38.02 -0.08
CA PRO A 29 1.70 -37.34 -0.47
C PRO A 29 0.97 -36.86 0.78
N PHE A 30 0.42 -35.64 0.71
CA PHE A 30 -0.47 -35.14 1.76
C PHE A 30 -1.87 -35.72 1.50
N PRO A 31 -2.51 -36.36 2.49
CA PRO A 31 -3.82 -36.97 2.27
C PRO A 31 -4.88 -35.91 1.96
N GLY A 32 -5.81 -36.24 1.05
CA GLY A 32 -6.91 -35.34 0.69
C GLY A 32 -7.98 -35.25 1.79
N ASN A 33 -8.22 -36.35 2.49
CA ASN A 33 -9.11 -36.43 3.65
C ASN A 33 -8.37 -37.05 4.83
N PHE A 34 -8.57 -36.51 6.04
CA PHE A 34 -7.95 -37.02 7.25
C PHE A 34 -8.83 -36.73 8.47
N ALA A 35 -8.83 -37.65 9.44
CA ALA A 35 -9.55 -37.47 10.71
C ALA A 35 -8.67 -36.86 11.82
N ASP A 36 -7.35 -37.06 11.75
CA ASP A 36 -6.43 -36.56 12.78
C ASP A 36 -6.13 -35.07 12.55
N ALA A 37 -6.56 -34.21 13.49
CA ALA A 37 -6.31 -32.76 13.45
C ALA A 37 -4.81 -32.39 13.34
N ARG A 38 -3.89 -33.29 13.73
CA ARG A 38 -2.44 -33.07 13.61
C ARG A 38 -1.98 -32.88 12.16
N PHE A 39 -2.75 -33.33 11.16
CA PHE A 39 -2.44 -33.06 9.75
C PHE A 39 -2.46 -31.56 9.43
N ILE A 40 -3.31 -30.77 10.10
CA ILE A 40 -3.40 -29.31 9.95
C ILE A 40 -2.15 -28.63 10.52
N LEU A 41 -1.57 -29.19 11.58
CA LEU A 41 -0.33 -28.68 12.18
C LEU A 41 0.88 -28.82 11.23
N VAL A 42 0.82 -29.69 10.22
CA VAL A 42 1.92 -29.84 9.25
C VAL A 42 2.11 -28.58 8.41
N PRO A 43 1.15 -28.09 7.61
CA PRO A 43 1.31 -26.86 6.85
C PRO A 43 1.56 -25.65 7.77
N LEU A 44 0.91 -25.56 8.93
CA LEU A 44 1.15 -24.50 9.92
C LEU A 44 2.64 -24.45 10.34
N VAL A 45 3.19 -25.56 10.85
CA VAL A 45 4.58 -25.57 11.34
C VAL A 45 5.58 -25.43 10.18
N ARG A 46 5.20 -25.79 8.94
CA ARG A 46 6.01 -25.52 7.75
C ARG A 46 6.05 -24.03 7.40
N ALA A 47 4.92 -23.33 7.51
CA ALA A 47 4.83 -21.87 7.35
C ALA A 47 5.67 -21.18 8.42
N GLU A 48 5.46 -21.51 9.70
CA GLU A 48 6.19 -20.97 10.85
C GLU A 48 7.71 -21.15 10.74
N ARG A 49 8.17 -22.33 10.29
CA ARG A 49 9.61 -22.57 10.07
C ARG A 49 10.19 -21.72 8.94
N ALA A 50 9.42 -21.47 7.89
CA ALA A 50 9.84 -20.63 6.78
C ALA A 50 9.89 -19.16 7.22
N TRP A 51 8.80 -18.68 7.84
CA TRP A 51 8.68 -17.33 8.40
C TRP A 51 9.78 -17.04 9.43
N SER A 52 9.98 -17.91 10.42
CA SER A 52 11.03 -17.74 11.43
C SER A 52 12.43 -17.63 10.84
N TYR A 53 12.69 -18.25 9.69
CA TYR A 53 13.97 -18.07 9.01
C TYR A 53 14.02 -16.74 8.25
N GLY A 54 12.92 -16.30 7.63
CA GLY A 54 12.83 -14.94 7.06
C GLY A 54 13.10 -13.86 8.10
N VAL A 55 12.43 -13.95 9.27
CA VAL A 55 12.64 -13.04 10.40
C VAL A 55 14.08 -13.05 10.90
N GLN A 56 14.67 -14.25 11.04
CA GLN A 56 16.08 -14.35 11.43
C GLN A 56 16.99 -13.64 10.43
N LEU A 57 16.82 -13.87 9.12
CA LEU A 57 17.62 -13.23 8.08
C LEU A 57 17.43 -11.70 8.09
N LYS A 58 16.20 -11.22 8.31
CA LYS A 58 15.90 -9.79 8.43
C LYS A 58 16.63 -9.17 9.63
N SER A 59 16.57 -9.82 10.79
CA SER A 59 17.26 -9.37 12.01
C SER A 59 18.79 -9.42 11.84
N ASP A 60 19.33 -10.50 11.28
CA ASP A 60 20.76 -10.63 11.02
C ASP A 60 21.23 -9.51 10.07
N ASN A 61 20.43 -9.17 9.05
CA ASN A 61 20.74 -8.09 8.10
C ASN A 61 20.67 -6.70 8.72
N ALA A 62 19.73 -6.47 9.63
CA ALA A 62 19.61 -5.22 10.37
C ALA A 62 20.76 -5.01 11.36
N ASN A 63 21.31 -6.10 11.91
CA ASN A 63 22.43 -6.08 12.86
C ASN A 63 23.82 -6.10 12.18
N ALA A 64 23.87 -6.27 10.86
CA ALA A 64 25.13 -6.30 10.12
C ALA A 64 25.72 -4.88 10.00
N THR A 65 27.06 -4.79 9.94
CA THR A 65 27.78 -3.51 9.77
C THR A 65 27.37 -2.74 8.50
N ALA A 66 26.97 -3.48 7.46
CA ALA A 66 26.44 -2.91 6.23
C ALA A 66 25.26 -3.78 5.73
N PRO A 67 24.20 -3.16 5.17
CA PRO A 67 23.06 -3.89 4.65
C PRO A 67 23.48 -4.78 3.47
N ASN A 68 23.10 -6.06 3.54
CA ASN A 68 23.40 -7.05 2.51
C ASN A 68 22.16 -7.37 1.66
N PRO A 69 22.11 -6.95 0.38
CA PRO A 69 20.98 -7.21 -0.51
C PRO A 69 20.66 -8.71 -0.69
N ARG A 70 21.67 -9.59 -0.62
CA ARG A 70 21.47 -11.05 -0.76
C ARG A 70 20.69 -11.62 0.42
N TRP A 71 20.90 -11.10 1.63
CA TRP A 71 20.17 -11.53 2.82
C TRP A 71 18.72 -11.06 2.77
N ARG A 72 18.47 -9.81 2.35
CA ARG A 72 17.11 -9.31 2.07
C ARG A 72 16.39 -10.17 1.04
N HIS A 73 17.04 -10.45 -0.10
CA HIS A 73 16.45 -11.31 -1.14
C HIS A 73 16.10 -12.70 -0.62
N HIS A 74 17.00 -13.31 0.15
CA HIS A 74 16.74 -14.61 0.76
C HIS A 74 15.58 -14.53 1.77
N ALA A 75 15.51 -13.50 2.61
CA ALA A 75 14.40 -13.29 3.55
C ALA A 75 13.05 -13.23 2.82
N ILE A 76 12.95 -12.44 1.73
CA ILE A 76 11.75 -12.34 0.89
C ILE A 76 11.35 -13.71 0.33
N GLN A 77 12.30 -14.51 -0.15
CA GLN A 77 12.01 -15.88 -0.62
C GLN A 77 11.52 -16.80 0.51
N ARG A 78 12.03 -16.62 1.74
CA ARG A 78 11.55 -17.37 2.91
C ARG A 78 10.12 -16.98 3.28
N PHE A 79 9.77 -15.70 3.21
CA PHE A 79 8.41 -15.21 3.44
C PHE A 79 7.45 -15.68 2.35
N ALA A 80 7.84 -15.61 1.07
CA ALA A 80 7.06 -16.18 -0.03
C ALA A 80 6.77 -17.67 0.20
N LYS A 81 7.78 -18.44 0.64
CA LYS A 81 7.59 -19.84 1.02
C LYS A 81 6.63 -19.99 2.20
N ALA A 82 6.68 -19.12 3.21
CA ALA A 82 5.74 -19.16 4.32
C ALA A 82 4.29 -18.97 3.84
N VAL A 83 4.06 -17.98 2.97
CA VAL A 83 2.77 -17.72 2.32
C VAL A 83 2.26 -18.94 1.55
N THR A 84 3.11 -19.64 0.79
CA THR A 84 2.66 -20.86 0.07
C THR A 84 2.13 -21.94 1.01
N TRP A 85 2.72 -22.07 2.21
CA TRP A 85 2.24 -23.03 3.21
C TRP A 85 1.00 -22.53 3.95
N ALA A 86 0.86 -21.22 4.17
CA ALA A 86 -0.35 -20.63 4.74
C ALA A 86 -1.56 -20.76 3.81
N LYS A 87 -1.40 -20.51 2.49
CA LYS A 87 -2.46 -20.81 1.50
C LYS A 87 -2.88 -22.26 1.51
N LYS A 88 -1.90 -23.17 1.64
CA LYS A 88 -2.19 -24.60 1.77
C LYS A 88 -2.91 -24.91 3.07
N LEU A 89 -2.54 -24.26 4.18
CA LEU A 89 -3.24 -24.39 5.46
C LEU A 89 -4.69 -23.93 5.32
N GLU A 90 -4.93 -22.74 4.78
CA GLU A 90 -6.25 -22.18 4.54
C GLU A 90 -7.12 -23.12 3.68
N ALA A 91 -6.58 -23.62 2.56
CA ALA A 91 -7.27 -24.56 1.69
C ALA A 91 -7.64 -25.88 2.40
N VAL A 92 -6.78 -26.36 3.29
CA VAL A 92 -7.04 -27.55 4.10
C VAL A 92 -8.11 -27.26 5.17
N CYS A 93 -8.05 -26.12 5.84
CA CYS A 93 -9.02 -25.73 6.86
C CYS A 93 -10.43 -25.54 6.28
N LYS A 94 -10.56 -24.99 5.06
CA LYS A 94 -11.85 -24.83 4.37
C LYS A 94 -12.63 -26.13 4.18
N VAL A 95 -11.93 -27.26 4.09
CA VAL A 95 -12.56 -28.57 3.87
C VAL A 95 -12.78 -29.32 5.19
N HIS A 96 -11.83 -29.21 6.13
CA HIS A 96 -11.73 -30.12 7.28
C HIS A 96 -12.03 -29.48 8.64
N CYS A 97 -12.14 -28.15 8.72
CA CYS A 97 -12.29 -27.44 9.98
C CYS A 97 -13.65 -26.75 10.12
N ASP A 98 -13.99 -26.44 11.36
CA ASP A 98 -15.13 -25.59 11.72
C ASP A 98 -14.95 -24.15 11.21
N PRO A 99 -16.05 -23.36 11.08
CA PRO A 99 -15.99 -22.01 10.55
C PRO A 99 -15.04 -21.06 11.28
N GLN A 100 -14.85 -21.23 12.59
CA GLN A 100 -13.95 -20.38 13.37
C GLN A 100 -12.50 -20.65 12.98
N THR A 101 -12.07 -21.92 12.98
CA THR A 101 -10.71 -22.29 12.53
C THR A 101 -10.46 -21.92 11.06
N GLN A 102 -11.50 -21.89 10.22
CA GLN A 102 -11.38 -21.40 8.83
C GLN A 102 -11.03 -19.91 8.78
N LEU A 103 -11.71 -19.08 9.58
CA LEU A 103 -11.41 -17.64 9.71
C LEU A 103 -10.02 -17.41 10.33
N ASP A 104 -9.62 -18.20 11.32
CA ASP A 104 -8.27 -18.15 11.90
C ASP A 104 -7.19 -18.43 10.85
N ALA A 105 -7.41 -19.43 10.00
CA ALA A 105 -6.48 -19.77 8.92
C ALA A 105 -6.42 -18.69 7.83
N GLU A 106 -7.56 -18.07 7.49
CA GLU A 106 -7.61 -16.93 6.57
C GLU A 106 -6.88 -15.71 7.15
N CYS A 107 -7.11 -15.42 8.43
CA CYS A 107 -6.44 -14.33 9.15
C CYS A 107 -4.92 -14.53 9.17
N TYR A 108 -4.46 -15.73 9.51
CA TYR A 108 -3.04 -16.09 9.48
C TYR A 108 -2.43 -15.97 8.07
N CYS A 109 -3.16 -16.40 7.04
CA CYS A 109 -2.70 -16.25 5.66
C CYS A 109 -2.59 -14.77 5.25
N ALA A 110 -3.58 -13.95 5.58
CA ALA A 110 -3.57 -12.51 5.32
C ALA A 110 -2.41 -11.81 6.02
N LEU A 111 -2.10 -12.17 7.27
CA LEU A 111 -0.93 -11.67 8.01
C LEU A 111 0.37 -12.00 7.28
N LEU A 112 0.59 -13.28 6.92
CA LEU A 112 1.82 -13.69 6.23
C LEU A 112 1.94 -13.07 4.83
N GLU A 113 0.84 -12.92 4.11
CA GLU A 113 0.83 -12.23 2.82
C GLU A 113 1.15 -10.75 2.95
N GLY A 114 0.52 -10.06 3.91
CA GLY A 114 0.76 -8.65 4.18
C GLY A 114 2.21 -8.38 4.57
N THR A 115 2.77 -9.18 5.48
CA THR A 115 4.18 -9.10 5.88
C THR A 115 5.12 -9.35 4.70
N TRP A 116 4.85 -10.35 3.85
CA TRP A 116 5.67 -10.62 2.66
C TRP A 116 5.64 -9.47 1.64
N LEU A 117 4.46 -8.89 1.38
CA LEU A 117 4.29 -7.77 0.46
C LEU A 117 4.94 -6.49 0.99
N LEU A 118 4.91 -6.28 2.30
CA LEU A 118 5.60 -5.17 2.95
C LEU A 118 7.12 -5.28 2.73
N GLU A 119 7.71 -6.47 2.89
CA GLU A 119 9.15 -6.69 2.60
C GLU A 119 9.50 -6.52 1.12
N LYS A 120 8.52 -6.59 0.22
CA LYS A 120 8.66 -6.30 -1.20
C LYS A 120 8.40 -4.84 -1.55
N GLU A 121 8.09 -3.99 -0.56
CA GLU A 121 7.75 -2.57 -0.74
C GLU A 121 6.50 -2.38 -1.63
N MET A 122 5.61 -3.38 -1.67
CA MET A 122 4.34 -3.32 -2.40
C MET A 122 3.25 -2.78 -1.46
N TRP A 123 3.35 -1.49 -1.12
CA TRP A 123 2.61 -0.85 -0.02
C TRP A 123 1.08 -0.95 -0.13
N ALA A 124 0.52 -0.75 -1.32
CA ALA A 124 -0.93 -0.81 -1.54
C ALA A 124 -1.49 -2.22 -1.31
N GLU A 125 -0.84 -3.23 -1.87
CA GLU A 125 -1.24 -4.63 -1.71
C GLU A 125 -1.02 -5.12 -0.28
N ALA A 126 0.10 -4.72 0.34
CA ALA A 126 0.40 -5.02 1.73
C ALA A 126 -0.69 -4.46 2.66
N ARG A 127 -1.04 -3.17 2.50
CA ARG A 127 -2.12 -2.53 3.25
C ARG A 127 -3.45 -3.28 3.09
N ALA A 128 -3.83 -3.64 1.86
CA ALA A 128 -5.07 -4.37 1.62
C ALA A 128 -5.13 -5.70 2.38
N LYS A 129 -4.02 -6.45 2.42
CA LYS A 129 -3.91 -7.71 3.16
C LYS A 129 -3.90 -7.53 4.67
N LEU A 130 -3.18 -6.52 5.18
CA LEU A 130 -3.13 -6.21 6.61
C LEU A 130 -4.47 -5.69 7.13
N VAL A 131 -5.18 -4.85 6.36
CA VAL A 131 -6.55 -4.41 6.70
C VAL A 131 -7.51 -5.60 6.73
N ARG A 132 -7.38 -6.55 5.79
CA ARG A 132 -8.16 -7.80 5.82
C ARG A 132 -7.88 -8.59 7.11
N CYS A 133 -6.60 -8.72 7.49
CA CYS A 133 -6.20 -9.36 8.74
C CYS A 133 -6.83 -8.66 9.96
N ARG A 134 -6.75 -7.32 10.04
CA ARG A 134 -7.33 -6.53 11.13
C ARG A 134 -8.83 -6.77 11.28
N LYS A 135 -9.59 -6.66 10.19
CA LYS A 135 -11.04 -6.90 10.19
C LYS A 135 -11.41 -8.31 10.64
N LEU A 136 -10.63 -9.32 10.25
CA LEU A 136 -10.83 -10.70 10.70
C LEU A 136 -10.54 -10.86 12.20
N CYS A 137 -9.44 -10.28 12.70
CA CYS A 137 -9.13 -10.26 14.13
C CYS A 137 -10.22 -9.56 14.95
N GLU A 138 -10.75 -8.43 14.47
CA GLU A 138 -11.85 -7.71 15.13
C GLU A 138 -13.10 -8.59 15.21
N HIS A 139 -13.47 -9.23 14.10
CA HIS A 139 -14.61 -10.15 14.05
C HIS A 139 -14.43 -11.34 15.01
N LEU A 140 -13.29 -12.03 14.92
CA LEU A 140 -12.95 -13.15 15.81
C LEU A 140 -12.92 -12.73 17.28
N GLY A 141 -12.39 -11.53 17.57
CA GLY A 141 -12.38 -10.93 18.89
C GLY A 141 -13.79 -10.74 19.45
N THR A 142 -14.74 -10.23 18.67
CA THR A 142 -16.12 -10.03 19.11
C THR A 142 -16.88 -11.33 19.38
N ALA A 143 -16.57 -12.41 18.65
CA ALA A 143 -17.21 -13.71 18.78
C ALA A 143 -16.59 -14.59 19.88
N SER A 144 -15.47 -14.18 20.46
CA SER A 144 -14.67 -14.99 21.39
C SER A 144 -14.82 -14.56 22.85
N ASP A 145 -14.46 -15.44 23.78
CA ASP A 145 -14.38 -15.14 25.20
C ASP A 145 -13.21 -14.18 25.51
N LYS A 146 -13.19 -13.62 26.73
CA LYS A 146 -12.24 -12.57 27.10
C LYS A 146 -10.77 -12.97 26.91
N ALA A 147 -10.44 -14.24 27.11
CA ALA A 147 -9.06 -14.76 26.98
C ALA A 147 -8.63 -14.92 25.52
N HIS A 148 -9.48 -15.43 24.63
CA HIS A 148 -9.14 -15.48 23.21
C HIS A 148 -9.22 -14.09 22.55
N ALA A 149 -10.15 -13.25 22.97
CA ALA A 149 -10.29 -11.89 22.48
C ALA A 149 -9.04 -11.02 22.75
N SER A 150 -8.28 -11.28 23.83
CA SER A 150 -7.02 -10.57 24.07
C SER A 150 -5.94 -10.92 23.05
N ILE A 151 -5.89 -12.17 22.59
CA ILE A 151 -4.92 -12.62 21.56
C ILE A 151 -5.15 -11.86 20.25
N TYR A 152 -6.41 -11.71 19.84
CA TYR A 152 -6.72 -10.94 18.62
C TYR A 152 -6.44 -9.45 18.77
N ARG A 153 -6.66 -8.87 19.96
CA ARG A 153 -6.29 -7.47 20.24
C ARG A 153 -4.78 -7.25 20.20
N GLU A 154 -3.99 -8.17 20.77
CA GLU A 154 -2.54 -8.15 20.66
C GLU A 154 -2.10 -8.24 19.19
N GLN A 155 -2.72 -9.11 18.40
CA GLN A 155 -2.41 -9.23 16.97
C GLN A 155 -2.71 -7.94 16.19
N ILE A 156 -3.81 -7.24 16.51
CA ILE A 156 -4.14 -5.93 15.91
C ILE A 156 -3.08 -4.88 16.27
N GLN A 157 -2.66 -4.84 17.54
CA GLN A 157 -1.61 -3.93 17.98
C GLN A 157 -0.26 -4.20 17.29
N GLU A 158 0.06 -5.46 17.00
CA GLU A 158 1.28 -5.83 16.28
C GLU A 158 1.27 -5.39 14.79
N ILE A 159 0.11 -5.41 14.12
CA ILE A 159 0.02 -5.02 12.71
C ILE A 159 -0.15 -3.51 12.50
N GLU A 160 -0.54 -2.76 13.52
CA GLU A 160 -0.78 -1.32 13.41
C GLU A 160 0.46 -0.52 12.94
N PRO A 161 1.70 -0.79 13.43
CA PRO A 161 2.90 -0.18 12.87
C PRO A 161 3.11 -0.48 11.38
N MET A 162 2.75 -1.69 10.94
CA MET A 162 2.88 -2.10 9.54
C MET A 162 1.87 -1.37 8.64
N LEU A 163 0.64 -1.18 9.12
CA LEU A 163 -0.39 -0.39 8.44
C LEU A 163 0.02 1.08 8.32
N ARG A 164 0.56 1.64 9.40
CA ARG A 164 1.12 3.00 9.45
C ARG A 164 2.28 3.19 8.47
N GLU A 165 3.21 2.23 8.40
CA GLU A 165 4.30 2.23 7.43
C GLU A 165 3.76 2.22 5.99
N CYS A 166 2.76 1.38 5.70
CA CYS A 166 2.13 1.36 4.37
C CYS A 166 1.43 2.69 4.05
N LYS A 167 0.72 3.29 5.03
CA LYS A 167 0.05 4.60 4.90
C LYS A 167 1.07 5.68 4.52
N TYR A 168 2.16 5.78 5.28
CA TYR A 168 3.23 6.73 5.02
C TYR A 168 3.86 6.60 3.64
N ASN A 169 4.22 5.37 3.23
CA ASN A 169 4.87 5.13 1.95
C ASN A 169 3.93 5.30 0.74
N LEU A 170 2.61 5.30 0.96
CA LEU A 170 1.62 5.67 -0.05
C LEU A 170 1.40 7.19 -0.13
N GLY A 171 1.98 7.96 0.79
CA GLY A 171 1.78 9.42 0.86
C GLY A 171 0.50 9.83 1.58
N ASP A 172 -0.15 8.93 2.31
CA ASP A 172 -1.25 9.21 3.23
C ASP A 172 -0.61 9.71 4.56
N SER A 173 -0.91 10.92 5.02
CA SER A 173 -0.24 11.53 6.19
C SER A 173 -0.61 10.88 7.56
N TYR A 174 0.31 11.00 8.53
CA TYR A 174 0.21 10.51 9.93
C TYR A 174 -0.66 11.40 10.84
N GLU A 175 -1.83 11.85 10.40
CA GLU A 175 -2.80 12.46 11.31
C GLU A 175 -3.75 11.36 11.77
N ASP A 176 -3.43 10.77 12.93
CA ASP A 176 -4.31 9.85 13.66
C ASP A 176 -5.20 10.66 14.60
N GLY A 177 -6.50 10.52 14.38
CA GLY A 177 -7.56 10.96 15.27
C GLY A 177 -8.82 10.13 14.96
N GLU A 178 -8.79 8.87 15.40
CA GLU A 178 -9.94 7.96 15.59
C GLU A 178 -10.90 7.77 14.40
N GLU A 179 -10.78 6.63 13.72
CA GLU A 179 -11.92 5.99 13.06
C GLU A 179 -12.95 5.55 14.13
N THR A 180 -13.75 6.49 14.60
CA THR A 180 -15.03 6.18 15.24
C THR A 180 -16.09 6.05 14.16
N GLN A 181 -16.52 4.81 13.98
CA GLN A 181 -17.80 4.31 13.49
C GLN A 181 -18.80 5.29 12.85
N ALA A 182 -19.34 4.80 11.72
CA ALA A 182 -20.74 4.88 11.32
C ALA A 182 -21.27 6.21 10.78
N SER A 183 -21.49 6.20 9.45
CA SER A 183 -22.73 6.62 8.80
C SER A 183 -23.53 7.75 9.45
N LYS A 184 -23.43 8.94 8.87
CA LYS A 184 -24.61 9.78 8.61
C LYS A 184 -24.40 10.60 7.36
N ALA A 185 -24.93 10.06 6.26
CA ALA A 185 -25.33 10.88 5.13
C ALA A 185 -26.56 11.68 5.57
N GLU A 186 -26.48 13.01 5.51
CA GLU A 186 -27.65 13.87 5.33
C GLU A 186 -27.29 15.04 4.40
N PRO A 187 -28.25 15.50 3.58
CA PRO A 187 -27.98 16.25 2.37
C PRO A 187 -27.96 17.74 2.63
N ARG A 188 -27.00 18.47 2.06
CA ARG A 188 -27.13 19.92 1.90
C ARG A 188 -26.98 20.29 0.44
N ALA A 189 -28.12 20.50 -0.18
CA ALA A 189 -28.21 21.07 -1.51
C ALA A 189 -28.09 22.61 -1.44
N LYS A 190 -27.55 23.15 -2.54
CA LYS A 190 -27.55 24.55 -3.01
C LYS A 190 -26.49 25.45 -2.38
N ASP A 191 -25.39 25.64 -3.11
CA ASP A 191 -25.22 26.83 -3.95
C ASP A 191 -24.26 26.52 -5.12
N ALA A 192 -24.83 26.46 -6.32
CA ALA A 192 -24.09 26.31 -7.57
C ALA A 192 -23.61 27.68 -8.03
N LYS A 193 -22.42 28.10 -7.57
CA LYS A 193 -21.62 29.16 -8.22
C LYS A 193 -20.17 29.27 -7.71
N ASP A 194 -19.54 28.15 -7.39
CA ASP A 194 -18.14 28.17 -6.92
C ASP A 194 -17.39 26.91 -7.38
N SER A 195 -16.74 27.02 -8.55
CA SER A 195 -16.20 25.91 -9.36
C SER A 195 -14.92 25.26 -8.82
N LEU A 196 -14.73 25.23 -7.50
CA LEU A 196 -13.71 24.41 -6.83
C LEU A 196 -14.25 23.62 -5.63
N SER A 197 -15.55 23.71 -5.36
CA SER A 197 -16.24 22.90 -4.35
C SER A 197 -16.32 21.43 -4.82
N GLY A 198 -15.25 20.66 -4.57
CA GLY A 198 -15.14 19.24 -4.92
C GLY A 198 -13.79 18.83 -5.52
N LEU A 199 -12.78 19.71 -5.55
CA LEU A 199 -11.44 19.32 -5.99
C LEU A 199 -10.78 18.42 -4.93
N SER A 200 -10.69 17.12 -5.20
CA SER A 200 -10.03 16.17 -4.29
C SER A 200 -8.58 15.92 -4.71
N TYR A 201 -7.63 16.00 -3.78
CA TYR A 201 -6.23 15.62 -3.99
C TYR A 201 -5.87 14.45 -3.07
N ARG A 202 -5.42 13.33 -3.67
CA ARG A 202 -5.08 12.08 -2.97
C ARG A 202 -6.19 11.55 -2.04
N GLY A 203 -7.44 11.70 -2.46
CA GLY A 203 -8.62 11.21 -1.71
C GLY A 203 -9.13 12.14 -0.61
N HIS A 204 -8.58 13.35 -0.49
CA HIS A 204 -9.04 14.38 0.44
C HIS A 204 -9.57 15.60 -0.30
N ASP A 205 -10.59 16.26 0.24
CA ASP A 205 -11.11 17.52 -0.31
C ASP A 205 -10.10 18.65 -0.08
N LEU A 206 -9.71 19.34 -1.16
CA LEU A 206 -8.75 20.43 -1.12
C LEU A 206 -9.46 21.71 -0.67
N VAL A 207 -9.22 22.11 0.57
CA VAL A 207 -9.67 23.40 1.10
C VAL A 207 -8.65 24.45 0.70
N ILE A 208 -9.10 25.51 0.01
CA ILE A 208 -8.28 26.63 -0.40
C ILE A 208 -8.64 27.83 0.48
N PRO A 209 -7.78 28.22 1.44
CA PRO A 209 -8.12 29.26 2.41
C PRO A 209 -8.25 30.66 1.79
N SER A 210 -7.43 30.95 0.77
CA SER A 210 -7.37 32.27 0.12
C SER A 210 -8.17 32.30 -1.19
N GLU A 211 -9.23 33.11 -1.23
CA GLU A 211 -10.04 33.36 -2.43
C GLU A 211 -9.20 33.93 -3.60
N LYS A 212 -8.11 34.65 -3.30
CA LYS A 212 -7.18 35.14 -4.33
C LYS A 212 -6.45 33.98 -5.02
N ILE A 213 -5.93 33.03 -4.23
CA ILE A 213 -5.22 31.86 -4.74
C ILE A 213 -6.19 30.93 -5.48
N LYS A 214 -7.40 30.78 -4.96
CA LYS A 214 -8.49 30.03 -5.59
C LYS A 214 -8.79 30.52 -7.01
N ALA A 215 -8.94 31.84 -7.19
CA ALA A 215 -9.19 32.44 -8.50
C ALA A 215 -8.02 32.23 -9.48
N LYS A 216 -6.76 32.38 -9.02
CA LYS A 216 -5.59 32.13 -9.85
C LYS A 216 -5.44 30.65 -10.24
N LEU A 217 -5.71 29.74 -9.31
CA LEU A 217 -5.66 28.30 -9.55
C LEU A 217 -6.76 27.85 -10.53
N LEU A 218 -7.96 28.43 -10.45
CA LEU A 218 -9.02 28.22 -11.44
C LEU A 218 -8.57 28.59 -12.84
N LYS A 219 -8.05 29.82 -13.00
CA LYS A 219 -7.49 30.28 -14.28
C LYS A 219 -6.44 29.30 -14.82
N CYS A 220 -5.56 28.81 -13.94
CA CYS A 220 -4.55 27.82 -14.29
C CYS A 220 -5.13 26.48 -14.76
N LEU A 221 -6.14 25.96 -14.07
CA LEU A 221 -6.80 24.70 -14.44
C LEU A 221 -7.61 24.82 -15.74
N GLU A 222 -8.22 25.98 -16.01
CA GLU A 222 -8.89 26.27 -17.28
C GLU A 222 -7.90 26.32 -18.45
N MET A 223 -6.71 26.88 -18.24
CA MET A 223 -5.63 26.84 -19.24
C MET A 223 -5.17 25.40 -19.50
N VAL A 224 -5.07 24.56 -18.47
CA VAL A 224 -4.75 23.12 -18.63
C VAL A 224 -5.82 22.38 -19.43
N SER A 225 -7.11 22.62 -19.16
CA SER A 225 -8.18 21.98 -19.94
C SER A 225 -8.15 22.43 -21.39
N SER A 226 -7.87 23.71 -21.65
CA SER A 226 -7.75 24.25 -23.01
C SER A 226 -6.63 23.58 -23.81
N LEU A 227 -5.57 23.12 -23.15
CA LEU A 227 -4.45 22.40 -23.78
C LEU A 227 -4.80 20.95 -24.13
N LYS A 228 -5.75 20.32 -23.41
CA LYS A 228 -6.17 18.93 -23.66
C LYS A 228 -7.19 18.79 -24.78
N ASP A 229 -7.96 19.85 -25.02
CA ASP A 229 -9.01 19.87 -26.05
C ASP A 229 -8.48 20.28 -27.45
N GLU A 230 -7.19 20.61 -27.56
CA GLU A 230 -6.58 21.03 -28.82
C GLU A 230 -6.24 19.82 -29.72
N PRO A 231 -6.63 19.83 -31.01
CA PRO A 231 -6.35 18.74 -31.94
C PRO A 231 -4.86 18.60 -32.23
N ASP A 232 -4.41 17.36 -32.50
CA ASP A 232 -3.03 16.96 -32.87
C ASP A 232 -2.41 17.73 -34.07
N SER A 233 -3.12 18.67 -34.70
CA SER A 233 -2.69 19.39 -35.90
C SER A 233 -2.08 20.78 -35.65
N MET A 234 -1.97 21.24 -34.39
CA MET A 234 -1.30 22.51 -34.09
C MET A 234 0.23 22.37 -34.11
N THR A 235 0.90 23.36 -34.70
CA THR A 235 2.37 23.41 -34.75
C THR A 235 2.93 23.42 -33.33
N GLY A 236 3.90 22.54 -33.07
CA GLY A 236 4.47 22.37 -31.74
C GLY A 236 4.97 23.67 -31.08
N SER A 237 5.30 24.70 -31.86
CA SER A 237 5.70 26.03 -31.36
C SER A 237 4.61 26.74 -30.56
N SER A 238 3.35 26.73 -31.03
CA SER A 238 2.24 27.42 -30.34
C SER A 238 1.85 26.70 -29.03
N VAL A 239 1.94 25.37 -29.02
CA VAL A 239 1.70 24.55 -27.82
C VAL A 239 2.78 24.82 -26.76
N ILE A 240 4.04 24.97 -27.17
CA ILE A 240 5.16 25.29 -26.25
C ILE A 240 4.99 26.68 -25.62
N GLU A 241 4.56 27.68 -26.38
CA GLU A 241 4.29 29.03 -25.87
C GLU A 241 3.20 29.01 -24.78
N LYS A 242 2.08 28.30 -25.03
CA LYS A 242 1.01 28.13 -24.05
C LYS A 242 1.48 27.40 -22.77
N TYR A 243 2.30 26.35 -22.88
CA TYR A 243 2.91 25.72 -21.71
C TYR A 243 3.89 26.65 -20.97
N GLY A 244 4.56 27.57 -21.69
CA GLY A 244 5.41 28.60 -21.11
C GLY A 244 4.62 29.60 -20.28
N GLU A 245 3.54 30.15 -20.83
CA GLU A 245 2.60 31.04 -20.12
C GLU A 245 2.01 30.36 -18.87
N LEU A 246 1.58 29.11 -19.02
CA LEU A 246 1.05 28.30 -17.92
C LEU A 246 2.09 28.07 -16.81
N SER A 247 3.35 27.85 -17.18
CA SER A 247 4.45 27.68 -16.21
C SER A 247 4.73 28.96 -15.41
N VAL A 248 4.59 30.14 -16.04
CA VAL A 248 4.76 31.43 -15.36
C VAL A 248 3.64 31.62 -14.35
N GLU A 249 2.40 31.40 -14.76
CA GLU A 249 1.21 31.57 -13.91
C GLU A 249 1.21 30.60 -12.72
N PHE A 250 1.54 29.32 -12.92
CA PHE A 250 1.72 28.38 -11.80
C PHE A 250 2.90 28.74 -10.89
N GLY A 251 3.97 29.31 -11.44
CA GLY A 251 5.11 29.81 -10.67
C GLY A 251 4.72 30.96 -9.75
N GLU A 252 3.84 31.86 -10.19
CA GLU A 252 3.28 32.93 -9.37
C GLU A 252 2.32 32.39 -8.30
N VAL A 253 1.43 31.46 -8.65
CA VAL A 253 0.51 30.82 -7.69
C VAL A 253 1.29 30.11 -6.59
N LEU A 254 2.35 29.39 -6.92
CA LEU A 254 3.20 28.71 -5.93
C LEU A 254 3.92 29.69 -5.00
N LYS A 255 4.36 30.84 -5.51
CA LYS A 255 4.97 31.91 -4.68
C LYS A 255 3.95 32.51 -3.73
N ASP A 256 2.73 32.76 -4.20
CA ASP A 256 1.65 33.32 -3.38
C ASP A 256 1.19 32.33 -2.31
N ILE A 257 1.03 31.04 -2.65
CA ILE A 257 0.74 29.97 -1.68
C ILE A 257 1.83 29.93 -0.60
N HIS A 258 3.10 29.99 -1.00
CA HIS A 258 4.20 29.95 -0.05
C HIS A 258 4.25 31.20 0.84
N ALA A 259 3.98 32.38 0.29
CA ALA A 259 3.95 33.63 1.04
C ALA A 259 2.79 33.66 2.07
N ASP A 260 1.58 33.29 1.64
CA ASP A 260 0.40 33.24 2.52
C ASP A 260 0.59 32.17 3.61
N MET A 261 1.12 30.98 3.27
CA MET A 261 1.48 29.92 4.22
C MET A 261 2.46 30.39 5.31
N MET A 262 3.44 31.23 4.95
CA MET A 262 4.42 31.76 5.92
C MET A 262 3.84 32.89 6.78
N SER A 263 2.75 33.53 6.34
CA SER A 263 2.09 34.62 7.07
C SER A 263 1.05 34.11 8.09
N GLU A 264 0.38 32.99 7.83
CA GLU A 264 -0.71 32.42 8.66
C GLU A 264 -0.20 31.44 9.76
N GLY A 265 1.00 31.64 10.29
CA GLY A 265 1.72 30.63 11.11
C GLY A 265 0.95 29.90 12.24
N ALA A 266 1.38 28.65 12.45
CA ALA A 266 1.25 27.73 13.61
C ALA A 266 -0.12 27.20 14.07
N ASP A 267 -1.25 27.79 13.68
CA ASP A 267 -2.56 27.15 13.87
C ASP A 267 -2.88 26.22 12.68
N GLY A 268 -3.79 25.25 12.86
CA GLY A 268 -3.99 24.07 11.98
C GLY A 268 -4.20 24.31 10.47
N GLU A 269 -4.30 25.55 10.01
CA GLU A 269 -4.32 25.97 8.59
C GLU A 269 -3.03 25.59 7.85
N THR A 270 -1.89 25.43 8.55
CA THR A 270 -0.62 25.00 7.92
C THR A 270 -0.71 23.68 7.16
N VAL A 271 -1.58 22.76 7.56
CA VAL A 271 -1.78 21.46 6.85
C VAL A 271 -2.49 21.69 5.52
N GLN A 272 -3.54 22.53 5.51
CA GLN A 272 -4.27 22.88 4.30
C GLN A 272 -3.37 23.60 3.30
N TRP A 273 -2.52 24.52 3.77
CA TRP A 273 -1.53 25.20 2.95
C TRP A 273 -0.50 24.26 2.34
N ARG A 274 0.05 23.32 3.12
CA ARG A 274 0.99 22.32 2.60
C ARG A 274 0.34 21.39 1.58
N MET A 275 -0.91 21.01 1.78
CA MET A 275 -1.67 20.20 0.81
C MET A 275 -1.92 20.97 -0.49
N LEU A 276 -2.30 22.25 -0.40
CA LEU A 276 -2.49 23.14 -1.53
C LEU A 276 -1.18 23.37 -2.29
N GLU A 277 -0.07 23.60 -1.58
CA GLU A 277 1.27 23.74 -2.16
C GLU A 277 1.71 22.46 -2.85
N ALA A 278 1.48 21.29 -2.23
CA ALA A 278 1.80 19.99 -2.82
C ALA A 278 0.97 19.72 -4.08
N PHE A 279 -0.33 20.00 -4.06
CA PHE A 279 -1.21 19.90 -5.23
C PHE A 279 -0.70 20.77 -6.38
N ALA A 280 -0.47 22.07 -6.13
CA ALA A 280 -0.02 23.01 -7.14
C ALA A 280 1.36 22.64 -7.71
N ARG A 281 2.27 22.11 -6.88
CA ARG A 281 3.57 21.59 -7.33
C ARG A 281 3.44 20.34 -8.21
N GLU A 282 2.57 19.40 -7.84
CA GLU A 282 2.38 18.17 -8.61
C GLU A 282 1.82 18.49 -10.00
N VAL A 283 0.81 19.38 -10.08
CA VAL A 283 0.28 19.87 -11.36
C VAL A 283 1.38 20.56 -12.17
N SER A 284 2.19 21.43 -11.55
CA SER A 284 3.37 22.06 -12.17
C SER A 284 4.34 21.05 -12.79
N ILE A 285 4.67 19.98 -12.07
CA ILE A 285 5.58 18.93 -12.53
C ILE A 285 4.96 18.16 -13.72
N CYS A 286 3.69 17.76 -13.62
CA CYS A 286 3.00 17.03 -14.68
C CYS A 286 3.00 17.83 -15.99
N MET A 287 2.67 19.12 -15.96
CA MET A 287 2.66 19.96 -17.16
C MET A 287 4.07 20.13 -17.75
N ASN A 288 5.10 20.24 -16.91
CA ASN A 288 6.49 20.32 -17.38
C ASN A 288 6.92 19.03 -18.11
N ILE A 289 6.48 17.88 -17.62
CA ILE A 289 6.72 16.60 -18.29
C ILE A 289 6.00 16.57 -19.65
N GLU A 290 4.72 16.94 -19.69
CA GLU A 290 3.96 17.00 -20.95
C GLU A 290 4.61 17.94 -21.98
N ARG A 291 5.01 19.14 -21.57
CA ARG A 291 5.75 20.08 -22.43
C ARG A 291 7.05 19.46 -22.98
N ASN A 292 7.82 18.77 -22.13
CA ASN A 292 9.06 18.11 -22.55
C ASN A 292 8.79 16.96 -23.54
N LEU A 293 7.67 16.25 -23.42
CA LEU A 293 7.25 15.24 -24.38
C LEU A 293 6.90 15.86 -25.74
N VAL A 294 6.20 17.00 -25.76
CA VAL A 294 5.90 17.74 -27.00
C VAL A 294 7.19 18.21 -27.67
N LEU A 295 8.14 18.76 -26.90
CA LEU A 295 9.47 19.15 -27.40
C LEU A 295 10.22 17.97 -28.03
N LEU A 296 10.26 16.82 -27.34
CA LEU A 296 10.88 15.60 -27.86
C LEU A 296 10.22 15.13 -29.15
N ARG A 297 8.89 15.12 -29.22
CA ARG A 297 8.14 14.75 -30.44
C ARG A 297 8.49 15.65 -31.62
N ASN A 298 8.59 16.97 -31.39
CA ASN A 298 8.99 17.92 -32.43
C ASN A 298 10.45 17.75 -32.89
N HIS A 299 11.35 17.35 -31.99
CA HIS A 299 12.74 17.08 -32.36
C HIS A 299 12.87 15.76 -33.12
N LEU A 300 12.09 14.74 -32.77
CA LEU A 300 12.04 13.48 -33.50
C LEU A 300 11.52 13.68 -34.93
N SER A 301 10.44 14.45 -35.12
CA SER A 301 9.94 14.72 -36.48
C SER A 301 10.96 15.46 -37.34
N LYS A 302 11.72 16.39 -36.76
CA LYS A 302 12.82 17.08 -37.46
C LYS A 302 14.00 16.16 -37.79
N LEU A 303 14.24 15.13 -36.97
CA LEU A 303 15.27 14.13 -37.25
C LEU A 303 14.82 13.24 -38.41
N ASP A 304 13.56 12.80 -38.42
CA ASP A 304 12.99 12.02 -39.52
C ASP A 304 13.07 12.80 -40.85
N GLU A 305 12.80 14.11 -40.85
CA GLU A 305 12.96 14.99 -42.02
C GLU A 305 14.42 15.15 -42.50
N ILE A 306 15.42 14.86 -41.66
CA ILE A 306 16.85 14.93 -42.01
C ILE A 306 17.37 13.57 -42.54
N GLU A 307 16.72 12.47 -42.16
CA GLU A 307 17.08 11.11 -42.56
C GLU A 307 16.48 10.68 -43.92
N GLU A 308 15.48 11.42 -44.44
CA GLU A 308 14.94 11.31 -45.83
C GLU A 308 15.75 12.11 -46.86
#